data_AF-A0A563CE21-F1
#
_entry.id   AF-A0A563CE21-F1
#
_cell.length_a   1.000
_cell.length_b   1.000
_cell.length_c   1.000
_cell.angle_alpha   90.00
_cell.angle_beta   90.00
_cell.angle_gamma   90.00
#
_symmetry.space_group_name_H-M   'P 1'
#
loop_
_entity.id
_entity.type
_entity.pdbx_description
1 polymer ?
#
loop_
_entity_poly.entity_id
_entity_poly.type
_entity_poly.pdbx_seq_one_letter_code
_entity_poly.pdbx_strand_id
1 'polypeptide(L)'
;MTIAEIKNKLTSLGVSSTEPIIVGSGILDMLGIRPNNDIDLLISKETFYKIAGHGHEILQRPDGSEKIEVDDIELMHDWYGKKVSDAAIKTTVIDGIKFMSIEEVRRWKALLDRNKDQADILLIDKYLENCSKP
;
A
#
# COMPACT_ATOMS: atom_id res chain seq x y z
N MET A 1 11.23 -5.13 -1.28
CA MET A 1 11.51 -4.19 -2.40
C MET A 1 12.13 -2.91 -1.85
N THR A 2 13.20 -2.36 -2.44
CA THR A 2 13.86 -1.12 -1.98
C THR A 2 13.11 0.15 -2.40
N ILE A 3 13.34 1.27 -1.71
CA ILE A 3 12.81 2.59 -2.10
C ILE A 3 13.20 2.98 -3.53
N ALA A 4 14.43 2.68 -3.94
CA ALA A 4 14.91 2.97 -5.30
C ALA A 4 14.13 2.16 -6.35
N GLU A 5 13.89 0.87 -6.09
CA GLU A 5 13.06 0.02 -6.96
C GLU A 5 11.63 0.54 -7.05
N ILE A 6 11.02 0.93 -5.92
CA ILE A 6 9.69 1.53 -5.90
C ILE A 6 9.65 2.78 -6.78
N LYS A 7 10.59 3.73 -6.61
CA LYS A 7 10.64 4.96 -7.42
C LYS A 7 10.82 4.67 -8.90
N ASN A 8 11.64 3.69 -9.26
CA ASN A 8 11.85 3.29 -10.64
C ASN A 8 10.56 2.73 -11.26
N LYS A 9 9.84 1.86 -10.54
CA LYS A 9 8.58 1.31 -11.03
C LYS A 9 7.47 2.35 -11.15
N LEU A 10 7.38 3.30 -10.21
CA LEU A 10 6.47 4.46 -10.33
C LEU A 10 6.80 5.29 -11.58
N THR A 11 8.08 5.53 -11.82
CA THR A 11 8.54 6.27 -13.01
C THR A 11 8.17 5.55 -14.30
N SER A 12 8.34 4.22 -14.38
CA SER A 12 7.94 3.45 -15.58
C SER A 12 6.43 3.45 -15.82
N LEU A 13 5.63 3.61 -14.77
CA LEU A 13 4.17 3.75 -14.85
C LEU A 13 3.71 5.20 -15.12
N GLY A 14 4.65 6.15 -15.21
CA GLY A 14 4.33 7.58 -15.36
C GLY A 14 3.66 8.19 -14.13
N VAL A 15 3.87 7.61 -12.95
CA VAL A 15 3.30 8.05 -11.66
C VAL A 15 4.35 8.84 -10.87
N SER A 16 3.96 10.01 -10.36
CA SER A 16 4.81 10.80 -9.47
C SER A 16 5.01 10.09 -8.13
N SER A 17 6.23 10.04 -7.60
CA SER A 17 6.49 9.44 -6.27
C SER A 17 5.77 10.12 -5.11
N THR A 18 5.27 11.34 -5.30
CA THR A 18 4.52 12.10 -4.28
C THR A 18 3.03 11.79 -4.28
N GLU A 19 2.52 11.17 -5.35
CA GLU A 19 1.11 10.85 -5.50
C GLU A 19 0.68 9.65 -4.63
N PRO A 20 1.26 8.44 -4.80
CA PRO A 20 0.70 7.25 -4.21
C PRO A 20 0.84 7.25 -2.69
N ILE A 21 -0.09 6.54 -2.04
CA ILE A 21 0.12 6.00 -0.70
C ILE A 21 0.36 4.51 -0.88
N ILE A 22 1.51 4.01 -0.42
CA ILE A 22 1.76 2.57 -0.35
C ILE A 22 0.94 2.01 0.81
N VAL A 23 0.05 1.08 0.53
CA VAL A 23 -0.85 0.47 1.50
C VAL A 23 -0.49 -1.00 1.71
N GLY A 24 -1.24 -1.68 2.58
CA GLY A 24 -1.02 -3.11 2.84
C GLY A 24 0.34 -3.39 3.51
N SER A 25 1.06 -4.37 2.99
CA SER A 25 2.24 -4.93 3.67
C SER A 25 3.56 -4.24 3.35
N GLY A 26 3.60 -3.27 2.43
CA GLY A 26 4.84 -2.61 2.00
C GLY A 26 5.60 -1.93 3.14
N ILE A 27 4.90 -1.35 4.12
CA ILE A 27 5.51 -0.74 5.30
C ILE A 27 6.22 -1.77 6.21
N LEU A 28 5.83 -3.05 6.19
CA LEU A 28 6.44 -4.08 7.03
C LEU A 28 7.87 -4.35 6.63
N ASP A 29 8.15 -4.36 5.32
CA ASP A 29 9.51 -4.53 4.79
C ASP A 29 10.36 -3.29 5.11
N MET A 30 9.79 -2.10 4.92
CA MET A 30 10.51 -0.83 5.18
C MET A 30 10.91 -0.66 6.64
N LEU A 31 10.13 -1.20 7.57
CA LEU A 31 10.43 -1.16 9.00
C LEU A 31 11.26 -2.37 9.47
N GLY A 32 11.65 -3.28 8.58
CA GLY A 32 12.40 -4.48 8.91
C GLY A 32 11.61 -5.50 9.73
N ILE A 33 10.27 -5.45 9.69
CA ILE A 33 9.38 -6.36 10.42
C ILE A 33 9.35 -7.73 9.74
N ARG A 34 9.18 -7.75 8.42
CA ARG A 34 9.35 -8.95 7.58
C ARG A 34 9.49 -8.56 6.09
N PRO A 35 10.09 -9.42 5.24
CA PRO A 35 10.18 -9.16 3.82
C PRO A 35 8.81 -9.02 3.15
N ASN A 36 8.72 -8.16 2.13
CA ASN A 36 7.57 -8.04 1.25
C ASN A 36 8.01 -7.84 -0.21
N ASN A 37 7.43 -8.61 -1.12
CA ASN A 37 7.87 -8.66 -2.52
C ASN A 37 6.93 -7.91 -3.48
N ASP A 38 5.71 -7.59 -3.04
CA ASP A 38 4.73 -6.80 -3.78
C ASP A 38 4.55 -5.43 -3.12
N ILE A 39 3.94 -4.48 -3.84
CA ILE A 39 3.47 -3.22 -3.27
C ILE A 39 2.06 -2.92 -3.74
N ASP A 40 1.21 -2.55 -2.78
CA ASP A 40 -0.14 -2.07 -3.05
C ASP A 40 -0.11 -0.53 -3.10
N LEU A 41 -0.52 0.07 -4.22
CA LEU A 41 -0.48 1.50 -4.46
C LEU A 41 -1.89 2.07 -4.51
N LEU A 42 -2.17 3.00 -3.61
CA LEU A 42 -3.38 3.79 -3.64
C LEU A 42 -3.09 5.13 -4.34
N ILE A 43 -3.64 5.31 -5.56
CA ILE A 43 -3.42 6.45 -6.46
C ILE A 43 -4.73 7.14 -6.83
N SER A 44 -4.70 8.37 -7.36
CA SER A 44 -5.93 9.05 -7.75
C SER A 44 -6.72 8.27 -8.81
N LYS A 45 -8.06 8.42 -8.80
CA LYS A 45 -8.94 7.83 -9.82
C LYS A 45 -8.53 8.26 -11.24
N GLU A 46 -8.12 9.52 -11.40
CA GLU A 46 -7.63 10.06 -12.67
C GLU A 46 -6.38 9.31 -13.15
N THR A 47 -5.35 9.20 -12.31
CA THR A 47 -4.13 8.46 -12.64
C THR A 47 -4.42 6.99 -12.91
N PHE A 48 -5.33 6.37 -12.15
CA PHE A 48 -5.71 4.97 -12.35
C PHE A 48 -6.29 4.71 -13.74
N TYR A 49 -7.31 5.48 -14.16
CA TYR A 49 -7.89 5.29 -15.50
C TYR A 49 -6.96 5.79 -16.62
N LYS A 50 -6.09 6.76 -16.33
CA LYS A 50 -5.02 7.11 -17.27
C LYS A 50 -4.13 5.90 -17.53
N ILE A 51 -3.68 5.19 -16.50
CA ILE A 51 -2.86 3.98 -16.65
C ILE A 51 -3.66 2.89 -17.38
N ALA A 52 -4.91 2.62 -16.99
CA ALA A 52 -5.78 1.68 -17.71
C ALA A 52 -5.87 2.00 -19.22
N GLY A 53 -6.00 3.28 -19.56
CA GLY A 53 -6.03 3.76 -20.95
C GLY A 53 -4.78 3.49 -21.77
N HIS A 54 -3.65 3.13 -21.15
CA HIS A 54 -2.41 2.72 -21.82
C HIS A 54 -2.31 1.20 -22.05
N GLY A 55 -3.44 0.48 -21.97
CA GLY A 55 -3.53 -0.95 -22.30
C GLY A 55 -3.42 -1.89 -21.10
N HIS A 56 -3.54 -1.36 -19.88
CA HIS A 56 -3.58 -2.16 -18.66
C HIS A 56 -5.01 -2.62 -18.35
N GLU A 57 -5.16 -3.92 -18.07
CA GLU A 57 -6.46 -4.51 -17.73
C GLU A 57 -6.94 -4.07 -16.34
N ILE A 58 -8.23 -3.71 -16.25
CA ILE A 58 -8.89 -3.44 -14.97
C ILE A 58 -9.50 -4.73 -14.46
N LEU A 59 -9.04 -5.17 -13.30
CA LEU A 59 -9.54 -6.34 -12.59
C LEU A 59 -10.43 -5.91 -11.42
N GLN A 60 -11.26 -6.84 -10.93
CA GLN A 60 -12.11 -6.63 -9.75
C GLN A 60 -11.52 -7.36 -8.54
N ARG A 61 -11.44 -6.67 -7.40
CA ARG A 61 -11.09 -7.22 -6.10
C ARG A 61 -12.32 -7.91 -5.49
N PRO A 62 -12.16 -8.81 -4.49
CA PRO A 62 -13.29 -9.49 -3.86
C PRO A 62 -14.33 -8.58 -3.21
N ASP A 63 -13.94 -7.35 -2.86
CA ASP A 63 -14.82 -6.30 -2.31
C ASP A 63 -15.54 -5.47 -3.40
N GLY A 64 -15.36 -5.81 -4.69
CA GLY A 64 -15.91 -5.08 -5.82
C GLY A 64 -15.18 -3.78 -6.18
N SER A 65 -14.04 -3.51 -5.53
CA SER A 65 -13.17 -2.39 -5.93
C SER A 65 -12.30 -2.79 -7.13
N GLU A 66 -11.89 -1.80 -7.92
CA GLU A 66 -11.07 -2.01 -9.09
C GLU A 66 -9.58 -2.03 -8.75
N LYS A 67 -8.82 -2.83 -9.50
CA LYS A 67 -7.36 -2.81 -9.48
C LYS A 67 -6.76 -2.96 -10.86
N ILE A 68 -5.49 -2.59 -10.97
CA ILE A 68 -4.61 -2.92 -12.09
C ILE A 68 -3.41 -3.67 -11.49
N GLU A 69 -3.00 -4.77 -12.10
CA GLU A 69 -1.78 -5.48 -11.73
C GLU A 69 -0.70 -5.23 -12.79
N VAL A 70 0.49 -4.81 -12.35
CA VAL A 70 1.69 -4.67 -13.19
C VAL A 70 2.86 -5.28 -12.46
N ASP A 71 3.27 -6.48 -12.89
CA ASP A 71 4.30 -7.29 -12.23
C ASP A 71 4.02 -7.52 -10.73
N ASP A 72 4.76 -6.86 -9.85
CA ASP A 72 4.70 -6.90 -8.38
C ASP A 72 4.00 -5.68 -7.79
N ILE A 73 3.25 -4.93 -8.61
CA ILE A 73 2.47 -3.76 -8.22
C ILE A 73 0.99 -4.02 -8.41
N GLU A 74 0.21 -3.85 -7.33
CA GLU A 74 -1.24 -3.68 -7.40
C GLU A 74 -1.55 -2.18 -7.31
N LEU A 75 -2.23 -1.59 -8.29
CA LEU A 75 -2.73 -0.22 -8.24
C LEU A 75 -4.22 -0.21 -7.95
N MET A 76 -4.67 0.72 -7.10
CA MET A 76 -6.08 0.96 -6.82
C MET A 76 -6.35 2.45 -6.65
N HIS A 77 -7.60 2.86 -6.83
CA HIS A 77 -8.06 4.23 -6.53
C HIS A 77 -9.00 4.33 -5.32
N ASP A 78 -9.34 3.17 -4.75
CA ASP A 78 -10.18 3.01 -3.57
C ASP A 78 -9.57 1.93 -2.67
N TRP A 79 -9.76 2.08 -1.36
CA TRP A 79 -9.36 1.11 -0.34
C TRP A 79 -10.56 0.80 0.56
N TYR A 80 -11.34 -0.22 0.19
CA TYR A 80 -12.53 -0.68 0.90
C TYR A 80 -13.56 0.45 1.14
N GLY A 81 -13.89 1.18 0.08
CA GLY A 81 -14.81 2.32 0.08
C GLY A 81 -14.20 3.65 0.51
N LYS A 82 -12.89 3.68 0.80
CA LYS A 82 -12.14 4.93 1.06
C LYS A 82 -11.37 5.36 -0.18
N LYS A 83 -11.76 6.49 -0.77
CA LYS A 83 -11.05 7.11 -1.90
C LYS A 83 -9.79 7.83 -1.43
N VAL A 84 -8.84 7.98 -2.35
CA VAL A 84 -7.57 8.68 -2.11
C VAL A 84 -7.77 10.14 -1.68
N SER A 85 -8.79 10.80 -2.24
CA SER A 85 -9.15 12.19 -1.93
C SER A 85 -9.82 12.36 -0.57
N ASP A 86 -10.40 11.30 0.00
CA ASP A 86 -11.23 11.36 1.22
C ASP A 86 -10.35 11.31 2.49
N ALA A 87 -9.09 11.73 2.36
CA ALA A 87 -7.94 11.54 3.24
C ALA A 87 -8.26 11.53 4.75
N ALA A 88 -8.47 10.31 5.27
CA ALA A 88 -8.34 9.98 6.68
C ALA A 88 -7.42 8.75 6.89
N ILE A 89 -6.60 8.39 5.88
CA ILE A 89 -5.58 7.35 6.03
C ILE A 89 -4.36 8.01 6.68
N LYS A 90 -4.04 7.60 7.90
CA LYS A 90 -2.80 8.01 8.56
C LYS A 90 -1.62 7.45 7.79
N THR A 91 -0.63 8.32 7.51
CA THR A 91 0.55 7.95 6.73
C THR A 91 1.85 8.21 7.49
N THR A 92 2.88 7.46 7.13
CA THR A 92 4.27 7.65 7.52
C THR A 92 5.06 7.90 6.24
N VAL A 93 5.92 8.93 6.24
CA VAL A 93 6.77 9.24 5.08
C VAL A 93 8.16 8.65 5.29
N ILE A 94 8.61 7.82 4.34
CA ILE A 94 9.95 7.22 4.32
C ILE A 94 10.58 7.57 2.97
N ASP A 95 11.73 8.27 2.99
CA ASP A 95 12.46 8.72 1.80
C ASP A 95 11.61 9.43 0.73
N GLY A 96 10.64 10.23 1.20
CA GLY A 96 9.74 11.01 0.36
C GLY A 96 8.56 10.22 -0.23
N ILE A 97 8.38 8.96 0.16
CA ILE A 97 7.24 8.12 -0.23
C ILE A 97 6.27 8.00 0.94
N LYS A 98 4.97 8.16 0.67
CA LYS A 98 3.92 7.97 1.67
C LYS A 98 3.61 6.48 1.79
N PHE A 99 3.66 5.97 3.01
CA PHE A 99 3.16 4.65 3.38
C PHE A 99 1.96 4.82 4.30
N MET A 100 1.01 3.89 4.27
CA MET A 100 0.03 3.75 5.33
C MET A 100 0.77 3.50 6.65
N SER A 101 0.44 4.27 7.68
CA SER A 101 1.08 4.13 9.00
C SER A 101 0.92 2.71 9.52
N ILE A 102 1.89 2.24 10.29
CA ILE A 102 1.92 0.87 10.78
C ILE A 102 0.69 0.54 11.66
N GLU A 103 0.17 1.54 12.38
CA GLU A 103 -1.05 1.43 13.19
C GLU A 103 -2.30 1.28 12.31
N GLU A 104 -2.38 2.01 11.21
CA GLU A 104 -3.50 1.89 10.27
C GLU A 104 -3.43 0.57 9.51
N VAL A 105 -2.24 0.09 9.15
CA VAL A 105 -2.05 -1.26 8.58
C VAL A 105 -2.53 -2.33 9.55
N ARG A 106 -2.12 -2.26 10.81
CA ARG A 106 -2.60 -3.16 11.86
C ARG A 106 -4.13 -3.13 11.98
N ARG A 107 -4.73 -1.95 11.99
CA ARG A 107 -6.18 -1.75 12.08
C ARG A 107 -6.92 -2.43 10.91
N TRP A 108 -6.44 -2.23 9.68
CA TRP A 108 -7.01 -2.89 8.50
C TRP A 108 -6.85 -4.40 8.53
N LYS A 109 -5.69 -4.90 8.94
CA LYS A 109 -5.44 -6.35 9.08
C LYS A 109 -6.40 -6.99 10.07
N ALA A 110 -6.64 -6.35 11.21
CA ALA A 110 -7.60 -6.83 12.20
C ALA A 110 -9.06 -6.78 11.69
N LEU A 111 -9.40 -5.80 10.85
CA LEU A 111 -10.73 -5.69 10.26
C LEU A 111 -10.98 -6.74 9.16
N LEU A 112 -9.96 -7.05 8.37
CA LEU A 112 -10.06 -8.01 7.26
C LEU A 112 -9.91 -9.47 7.70
N ASP A 113 -9.24 -9.71 8.83
CA ASP A 113 -9.16 -11.00 9.53
C ASP A 113 -8.80 -12.21 8.63
N ARG A 114 -7.88 -12.01 7.68
CA ARG A 114 -7.40 -13.10 6.81
C ARG A 114 -6.31 -13.88 7.54
N ASN A 115 -6.14 -15.17 7.21
CA ASN A 115 -5.09 -16.01 7.82
C ASN A 115 -3.68 -15.36 7.80
N LYS A 116 -3.31 -14.68 6.70
CA LYS A 116 -2.03 -13.96 6.60
C LYS A 116 -1.96 -12.70 7.46
N ASP A 117 -3.09 -12.07 7.73
CA ASP A 117 -3.14 -10.85 8.53
C ASP A 117 -2.91 -11.13 10.01
N GLN A 118 -3.33 -12.30 10.51
CA GLN A 118 -3.09 -12.70 11.90
C GLN A 118 -1.59 -12.81 12.24
N ALA A 119 -0.81 -13.41 11.34
CA ALA A 119 0.64 -13.49 11.52
C ALA A 119 1.29 -12.09 11.52
N ASP A 120 0.84 -11.21 10.62
CA ASP A 120 1.35 -9.84 10.53
C ASP A 120 0.99 -9.00 11.76
N ILE A 121 -0.22 -9.14 12.30
CA ILE A 121 -0.65 -8.41 13.51
C ILE A 121 0.30 -8.71 14.68
N LEU A 122 0.67 -9.97 14.89
CA LEU A 122 1.59 -10.36 15.98
C LEU A 122 2.97 -9.72 15.81
N LEU A 123 3.49 -9.65 14.58
CA LEU A 123 4.77 -9.02 14.29
C LEU A 123 4.70 -7.49 14.48
N ILE A 124 3.60 -6.87 14.05
CA ILE A 124 3.35 -5.44 14.22
C ILE A 124 3.23 -5.09 15.70
N ASP A 125 2.48 -5.86 16.49
CA ASP A 125 2.33 -5.66 17.93
C ASP A 125 3.67 -5.69 18.64
N LYS A 126 4.49 -6.72 18.35
CA LYS A 126 5.85 -6.83 18.87
C LYS A 126 6.73 -5.65 18.48
N TYR A 127 6.62 -5.16 17.24
CA TYR A 127 7.35 -3.98 16.79
C TYR A 127 6.94 -2.72 17.57
N LEU A 128 5.64 -2.46 17.68
CA LEU A 128 5.09 -1.30 18.38
C LEU A 128 5.43 -1.29 19.88
N GLU A 129 5.39 -2.45 20.54
CA GLU A 129 5.81 -2.60 21.92
C GLU A 129 7.29 -2.26 22.13
N ASN A 130 8.15 -2.63 21.18
CA ASN A 130 9.59 -2.34 21.27
C ASN A 130 9.91 -0.86 20.99
N CYS A 131 9.20 -0.24 20.05
CA CYS A 131 9.34 1.19 19.76
C CYS A 131 8.79 2.09 20.87
N SER A 132 7.89 1.57 21.72
CA SER A 132 7.30 2.28 22.86
C SER A 132 8.10 2.15 24.16
N LYS A 133 9.20 1.37 24.16
CA LYS A 133 10.10 1.25 25.32
C LYS A 133 11.09 2.44 25.31
N PRO A 134 11.18 3.21 26.40
CA PRO A 134 12.11 4.34 26.52
C PRO A 134 13.58 3.90 26.55
#